data_AF-A0A937LU60-F1
#
_entry.id   AF-A0A937LU60-F1
#
_cell.length_a   1.000
_cell.length_b   1.000
_cell.length_c   1.000
_cell.angle_alpha   90.00
_cell.angle_beta   90.00
_cell.angle_gamma   90.00
#
_symmetry.space_group_name_H-M   'P 1'
#
loop_
_entity.id
_entity.type
_entity.pdbx_description
1 polymer ?
#
loop_
_entity_poly.entity_id
_entity_poly.type
_entity_poly.pdbx_seq_one_letter_code
_entity_poly.pdbx_strand_id
1 'polypeptide(L)' 'GVRVKQGQIIGYVGTTGRSTSPHLHYEILKNRRRTNPLKIKMPSGTSLKGPVLRTFLAHKKNIKTVVENLTKNIK' A
#
# COMPACT_ATOMS: atom_id res chain seq x y z
N GLY A 1 3.48 7.82 15.02
CA GLY A 1 4.56 7.49 14.07
C GLY A 1 4.27 8.09 12.71
N VAL A 2 5.29 8.20 11.86
CA VAL A 2 5.16 8.73 10.50
C VAL A 2 4.44 7.70 9.60
N ARG A 3 3.52 8.15 8.74
CA ARG A 3 2.87 7.29 7.74
C ARG A 3 3.79 7.11 6.53
N VAL A 4 3.88 5.89 6.02
CA VAL A 4 4.70 5.55 4.84
C VAL A 4 3.83 4.98 3.72
N LYS A 5 4.20 5.25 2.46
CA LYS A 5 3.54 4.68 1.28
C LYS A 5 4.28 3.43 0.80
N GLN A 6 3.58 2.53 0.10
CA GLN A 6 4.24 1.40 -0.56
C GLN A 6 5.27 1.91 -1.58
N GLY A 7 6.48 1.34 -1.55
CA GLY A 7 7.60 1.73 -2.41
C GLY A 7 8.40 2.94 -1.91
N GLN A 8 7.99 3.57 -0.82
CA GLN A 8 8.77 4.64 -0.19
C GLN A 8 10.06 4.07 0.41
N ILE A 9 11.18 4.74 0.16
CA ILE A 9 12.46 4.41 0.80
C ILE A 9 12.38 4.76 2.28
N ILE A 10 12.69 3.79 3.14
CA ILE A 10 12.65 3.92 4.60
C ILE A 10 14.00 3.60 5.27
N GLY A 11 15.02 3.25 4.49
CA GLY A 11 16.34 2.90 4.99
C GLY A 11 17.19 2.18 3.92
N TYR A 12 18.43 1.89 4.29
CA TYR A 12 19.41 1.19 3.47
C TYR A 12 19.88 -0.09 4.17
N VAL A 13 20.39 -1.05 3.39
CA VAL A 13 20.92 -2.31 3.92
C VAL A 13 22.18 -2.08 4.77
N GLY A 14 22.40 -2.95 5.74
CA GLY A 14 23.56 -2.90 6.62
C GLY A 14 23.80 -4.25 7.30
N THR A 15 24.61 -4.25 8.35
CA THR A 15 24.99 -5.46 9.10
C THR A 15 24.92 -5.25 10.63
N THR A 16 24.14 -4.27 11.07
CA THR A 16 23.97 -3.97 12.50
C THR A 16 23.28 -5.11 13.25
N GLY A 17 23.69 -5.37 14.49
CA GLY A 17 23.12 -6.42 15.34
C GLY A 17 23.77 -7.78 15.09
N ARG A 18 23.01 -8.87 15.25
CA ARG A 18 23.52 -10.23 15.06
C ARG A 18 23.39 -10.64 13.59
N SER A 19 24.41 -10.28 12.80
CA SER A 19 24.46 -10.52 11.36
C SER A 19 25.83 -11.04 10.93
N THR A 20 25.86 -11.88 9.90
CA THR A 20 27.11 -12.42 9.32
C THR A 20 27.61 -11.62 8.12
N SER A 21 26.72 -10.94 7.39
CA SER A 21 27.04 -10.15 6.19
C SER A 21 25.94 -9.12 5.89
N PRO A 22 26.15 -8.12 5.01
CA PRO A 22 25.12 -7.13 4.70
C PRO A 22 23.90 -7.73 3.98
N HIS A 23 22.75 -7.74 4.64
CA HIS A 23 21.48 -8.20 4.06
C HIS A 23 20.28 -7.53 4.74
N LEU A 24 19.11 -7.64 4.11
CA LEU A 24 17.84 -7.18 4.67
C LEU A 24 17.10 -8.35 5.33
N HIS A 25 16.87 -8.25 6.64
CA HIS A 25 15.97 -9.16 7.35
C HIS A 25 14.53 -8.64 7.27
N TYR A 26 13.69 -9.25 6.44
CA TYR A 26 12.31 -8.84 6.21
C TYR A 26 11.31 -9.83 6.83
N GLU A 27 10.44 -9.34 7.73
CA GLU A 27 9.38 -10.13 8.36
C GLU A 27 7.99 -9.51 8.16
N ILE A 28 6.98 -10.37 8.02
CA ILE A 28 5.57 -9.96 8.08
C ILE A 28 4.91 -10.58 9.30
N LEU A 29 4.37 -9.70 10.15
CA LEU A 29 3.57 -10.06 11.32
C LEU A 29 2.09 -9.84 11.00
N LYS A 30 1.32 -10.93 10.96
CA LYS A 30 -0.15 -10.87 10.87
C LYS A 30 -0.73 -11.41 12.16
N ASN A 31 -1.52 -10.60 12.87
CA ASN A 31 -2.11 -10.98 14.17
C ASN A 31 -1.07 -11.51 15.16
N ARG A 32 0.08 -10.83 15.25
CA ARG A 32 1.24 -11.22 16.09
C ARG A 32 1.91 -12.56 15.72
N ARG A 33 1.58 -13.16 14.58
CA ARG A 33 2.23 -14.38 14.07
C ARG A 33 3.13 -14.05 12.88
N ARG A 34 4.34 -14.62 12.90
CA ARG A 34 5.24 -14.60 11.74
C ARG A 34 4.61 -15.41 10.62
N THR A 35 4.56 -14.83 9.44
CA THR A 35 3.99 -15.45 8.26
C THR A 35 5.02 -15.46 7.14
N ASN A 36 5.00 -16.50 6.30
CA ASN A 36 5.89 -16.56 5.15
C ASN A 36 5.51 -15.44 4.16
N PRO A 37 6.38 -14.45 3.91
CA PRO A 37 6.04 -13.30 3.08
C PRO A 37 5.66 -13.67 1.64
N LEU A 38 6.25 -14.74 1.10
CA LEU A 38 6.01 -15.19 -0.28
C LEU A 38 4.63 -15.86 -0.46
N LYS A 39 4.00 -16.29 0.63
CA LYS A 39 2.69 -16.97 0.60
C LYS A 39 1.52 -16.03 0.85
N ILE A 40 1.78 -14.77 1.17
CA ILE A 40 0.72 -13.79 1.39
C ILE A 40 0.15 -13.33 0.05
N LYS A 41 -1.18 -13.45 -0.08
CA LYS A 41 -1.93 -12.74 -1.12
C LYS A 41 -1.89 -11.26 -0.80
N MET A 42 -0.85 -10.58 -1.27
CA MET A 42 -0.86 -9.13 -1.35
C MET A 42 -1.98 -8.73 -2.31
N PRO A 43 -2.70 -7.62 -2.07
CA PRO A 43 -3.59 -7.06 -3.08
C PRO A 43 -2.71 -6.76 -4.29
N SER A 44 -2.71 -7.67 -5.27
CA SER A 44 -2.01 -7.47 -6.52
C SER A 44 -2.72 -6.31 -7.20
N GLY A 45 -1.93 -5.36 -7.71
CA GLY A 45 -2.44 -4.24 -8.49
C GLY A 45 -3.00 -4.73 -9.83
N THR A 46 -4.07 -5.52 -9.82
CA THR A 46 -4.83 -5.83 -11.03
C THR A 46 -5.39 -4.51 -11.54
N SER A 47 -4.73 -3.96 -12.56
CA SER A 47 -5.26 -2.82 -13.28
C SER A 47 -6.54 -3.26 -13.97
N LEU A 48 -7.66 -2.60 -13.66
CA LEU A 48 -8.89 -2.75 -14.43
C LEU A 48 -8.60 -2.41 -15.90
N LYS A 49 -9.16 -3.18 -16.84
CA LYS A 49 -8.98 -2.99 -18.28
C LYS A 49 -10.32 -2.82 -19.00
N GLY A 50 -10.28 -2.20 -20.17
CA GLY A 50 -11.41 -2.13 -21.10
C GLY A 50 -12.65 -1.44 -20.51
N PRO A 51 -13.87 -1.98 -20.76
CA PRO A 51 -15.13 -1.37 -20.31
C PRO A 51 -15.20 -1.16 -18.80
N VAL A 52 -14.63 -2.09 -18.01
CA VAL A 52 -14.67 -2.05 -16.54
C VAL A 52 -13.84 -0.89 -16.00
N LEU A 53 -12.72 -0.56 -16.64
CA LEU A 53 -11.94 0.61 -16.26
C LEU A 53 -12.73 1.91 -16.53
N ARG A 54 -13.44 1.98 -17.65
CA ARG A 54 -14.22 3.17 -18.01
C ARG A 54 -15.38 3.41 -17.03
N THR A 55 -16.11 2.36 -16.65
CA THR A 55 -17.17 2.46 -15.64
C THR A 55 -16.61 2.85 -14.28
N PHE A 56 -15.49 2.26 -13.87
CA PHE A 56 -14.81 2.63 -12.63
C PHE A 56 -14.37 4.10 -12.60
N LEU A 57 -13.79 4.62 -13.68
CA LEU A 57 -13.36 6.01 -13.78
C LEU A 57 -14.53 6.99 -13.72
N ALA A 58 -15.65 6.67 -14.39
CA ALA A 58 -16.87 7.47 -14.32
C ALA A 58 -17.43 7.52 -12.89
N HIS A 59 -17.50 6.37 -12.22
CA HIS A 59 -17.99 6.28 -10.85
C HIS A 59 -17.07 7.02 -9.87
N LYS A 60 -15.75 6.87 -10.01
CA LYS A 60 -14.74 7.59 -9.23
C LYS A 60 -14.90 9.11 -9.36
N LYS A 61 -15.17 9.62 -10.57
CA LYS A 61 -15.39 11.06 -10.82
C LYS A 61 -16.60 11.56 -10.03
N ASN A 62 -17.72 10.85 -10.09
CA ASN A 62 -18.95 11.23 -9.39
C ASN A 62 -18.74 11.28 -7.87
N ILE A 63 -18.13 10.24 -7.29
CA ILE A 63 -17.82 10.19 -5.85
C ILE A 63 -16.91 11.37 -5.47
N LYS A 64 -15.88 11.64 -6.28
CA LYS A 64 -14.95 12.74 -6.03
C LYS A 64 -15.68 14.09 -5.98
N THR A 65 -16.58 14.36 -6.93
CA THR A 65 -17.37 15.58 -6.95
C THR A 65 -18.25 15.71 -5.70
N VAL A 66 -18.93 14.63 -5.29
CA VAL A 66 -19.77 14.64 -4.08
C VAL A 66 -18.94 14.96 -2.83
N VAL A 67 -17.79 14.31 -2.67
CA VAL A 67 -16.88 14.54 -1.54
C VAL A 67 -16.35 15.99 -1.54
N GLU A 68 -16.01 16.54 -2.70
CA GLU A 68 -15.54 17.92 -2.83
C GLU A 68 -16.64 18.94 -2.48
N ASN A 69 -17.87 18.69 -2.90
CA ASN A 69 -19.00 19.56 -2.57
C ASN A 69 -19.36 19.50 -1.08
N LEU A 70 -19.34 18.31 -0.48
CA LEU A 70 -19.58 18.13 0.96
C LEU A 70 -18.50 18.83 1.80
N THR A 71 -17.24 18.71 1.42
CA THR A 71 -16.13 19.35 2.15
C THR A 71 -16.13 20.88 2.01
N LYS A 72 -16.63 21.43 0.90
CA LYS A 72 -16.84 22.87 0.73
C LYS A 72 -18.00 23.43 1.56
N ASN A 73 -19.05 22.65 1.80
CA ASN A 73 -20.21 23.08 2.58
C ASN A 73 -19.97 23.08 4.11
N ILE A 74 -18.86 22.52 4.55
CA ILE A 74 -18.46 22.44 5.97
C ILE A 74 -17.42 23.54 6.32
N LYS A 75 -16.89 24.24 5.32
CA LYS A 75 -16.04 25.44 5.49
C LYS A 75 -16.87 26.70 5.31
#